data_AF-A0A2S3ZPH4-F1
#
_entry.id   AF-A0A2S3ZPH4-F1
#
_cell.length_a   1.000
_cell.length_b   1.000
_cell.length_c   1.000
_cell.angle_alpha   90.00
_cell.angle_beta   90.00
_cell.angle_gamma   90.00
#
_symmetry.space_group_name_H-M   'P 1'
#
loop_
_entity.id
_entity.type
_entity.pdbx_description
1 polymer ?
#
loop_
_entity_poly.entity_id
_entity_poly.type
_entity_poly.pdbx_seq_one_letter_code
_entity_poly.pdbx_strand_id
1 'polypeptide(L)'
;MPERLITATIDERAGRIDKKAWRLLIVERRQYMLRAKSKPDAKGSVAMMCPARGPGATASCPLVNGGCGPSDDARTPIFDPPKENKRDKICTNATSVTVPIEAGAKLAQAAQYGSDEWSTMYNHDRNTIEGVNGFLKDGAHEGIHIAERRRMRGSTAQFLMIAMLVVTGNLRKLQNFRDEMTANPSVSRDDRDAAQLAARKKRRENNTRIAPWDNFSAKNKEEDLLAAKKKDPPANK
;
A
#
# COMPACT_ATOMS: atom_id res chain seq x y z
N MET A 1 10.72 20.58 -2.43
CA MET A 1 9.39 20.03 -2.09
C MET A 1 9.12 20.36 -0.63
N PRO A 2 7.91 20.83 -0.26
CA PRO A 2 7.59 21.18 1.12
C PRO A 2 7.73 20.00 2.10
N GLU A 3 8.17 20.28 3.33
CA GLU A 3 8.40 19.27 4.37
C GLU A 3 7.15 18.46 4.69
N ARG A 4 5.97 19.10 4.76
CA ARG A 4 4.67 18.44 4.97
C ARG A 4 4.40 17.31 3.98
N LEU A 5 4.91 17.42 2.75
CA LEU A 5 4.75 16.39 1.73
C LEU A 5 5.79 15.30 1.89
N ILE A 6 6.96 15.57 2.46
CA ILE A 6 8.00 14.56 2.72
C ILE A 6 7.57 13.67 3.90
N THR A 7 7.16 14.29 5.00
CA THR A 7 6.82 13.60 6.26
C THR A 7 5.43 12.97 6.26
N ALA A 8 4.57 13.26 5.28
CA ALA A 8 3.17 12.80 5.25
C ALA A 8 2.98 11.31 5.60
N THR A 9 3.82 10.42 5.09
CA THR A 9 3.72 8.97 5.38
C THR A 9 4.15 8.64 6.82
N ILE A 10 5.12 9.36 7.38
CA ILE A 10 5.53 9.21 8.78
C ILE A 10 4.40 9.72 9.68
N ASP A 11 3.80 10.85 9.32
CA ASP A 11 2.71 11.47 10.09
C ASP A 11 1.45 10.61 10.11
N GLU A 12 1.12 9.95 8.99
CA GLU A 12 -0.01 9.00 8.94
C GLU A 12 0.25 7.78 9.81
N ARG A 13 1.45 7.18 9.73
CA ARG A 13 1.83 6.04 10.57
C ARG A 13 1.89 6.37 12.06
N ALA A 14 2.24 7.62 12.40
CA ALA A 14 2.24 8.13 13.75
C ALA A 14 0.83 8.54 14.24
N GLY A 15 -0.20 8.45 13.39
CA GLY A 15 -1.57 8.84 13.71
C GLY A 15 -1.80 10.35 13.83
N ARG A 16 -0.86 11.18 13.34
CA ARG A 16 -0.97 12.65 13.38
C ARG A 16 -1.91 13.20 12.31
N ILE A 17 -2.06 12.47 11.19
CA ILE A 17 -2.99 12.80 10.12
C ILE A 17 -3.83 11.58 9.75
N ASP A 18 -5.07 11.81 9.30
CA ASP A 18 -5.94 10.75 8.81
C ASP A 18 -5.50 10.26 7.41
N LYS A 19 -5.85 9.02 7.08
CA LYS A 19 -5.59 8.37 5.79
C LYS A 19 -6.15 9.14 4.60
N LYS A 20 -7.30 9.82 4.77
CA LYS A 20 -7.85 10.68 3.70
C LYS A 20 -6.95 11.89 3.44
N ALA A 21 -6.50 12.55 4.50
CA ALA A 21 -5.58 13.69 4.39
C ALA A 21 -4.23 13.27 3.80
N TRP A 22 -3.69 12.12 4.25
CA TRP A 22 -2.47 11.55 3.71
C TRP A 22 -2.55 11.31 2.19
N ARG A 23 -3.65 10.72 1.69
CA ARG A 23 -3.84 10.50 0.25
C ARG A 23 -3.79 11.79 -0.56
N LEU A 24 -4.42 12.86 -0.09
CA LEU A 24 -4.37 14.17 -0.75
C LEU A 24 -2.93 14.70 -0.83
N LEU A 25 -2.15 14.54 0.24
CA LEU A 25 -0.73 14.91 0.25
C LEU A 25 0.10 14.04 -0.72
N ILE A 26 -0.23 12.75 -0.89
CA ILE A 26 0.43 11.89 -1.89
C ILE A 26 0.10 12.36 -3.33
N VAL A 27 -1.14 12.78 -3.60
CA VAL A 27 -1.51 13.36 -4.90
C VAL A 27 -0.72 14.63 -5.17
N GLU A 28 -0.62 15.52 -4.19
CA GLU A 28 0.18 16.76 -4.32
C GLU A 28 1.67 16.45 -4.52
N ARG A 29 2.22 15.45 -3.81
CA ARG A 29 3.61 14.99 -3.95
C ARG A 29 3.95 14.60 -5.39
N ARG A 30 2.98 14.05 -6.16
CA ARG A 30 3.16 13.65 -7.56
C ARG A 30 3.62 14.80 -8.45
N GLN A 31 3.23 16.04 -8.15
CA GLN A 31 3.59 17.23 -8.94
C GLN A 31 5.09 17.54 -8.87
N TYR A 32 5.78 17.10 -7.82
CA TYR A 32 7.23 17.27 -7.62
C TYR A 32 8.06 16.08 -8.12
N MET A 33 7.42 15.03 -8.65
CA MET A 33 8.11 13.81 -9.07
C MET A 33 8.92 14.05 -10.36
N LEU A 34 10.12 13.47 -10.42
CA LEU A 34 10.88 13.43 -11.67
C LEU A 34 10.10 12.66 -12.74
N ARG A 35 10.13 13.16 -13.97
CA ARG A 35 9.42 12.54 -15.10
C ARG A 35 10.40 11.73 -15.94
N ALA A 36 9.98 10.60 -16.50
CA ALA A 36 10.78 9.88 -17.48
C ALA A 36 10.75 10.64 -18.81
N LYS A 37 11.93 10.97 -19.36
CA LYS A 37 12.06 11.63 -20.65
C LYS A 37 11.96 10.63 -21.81
N SER A 38 12.52 9.44 -21.61
CA SER A 38 12.54 8.36 -22.60
C SER A 38 12.29 7.03 -21.93
N LYS A 39 12.01 6.01 -22.75
CA LYS A 39 12.01 4.61 -22.32
C LYS A 39 13.41 4.23 -21.78
N PRO A 40 13.51 3.19 -20.93
CA PRO A 40 14.79 2.67 -20.49
C PRO A 40 15.67 2.28 -21.68
N ASP A 41 16.96 2.57 -21.59
CA ASP A 41 17.96 2.16 -22.58
C ASP A 41 18.15 0.63 -22.57
N ALA A 42 18.94 0.09 -23.49
CA ALA A 42 19.26 -1.34 -23.54
C ALA A 42 19.88 -1.89 -22.24
N LYS A 43 20.51 -1.03 -21.43
CA LYS A 43 21.07 -1.35 -20.11
C LYS A 43 20.08 -1.12 -18.94
N GLY A 44 18.83 -0.78 -19.24
CA GLY A 44 17.79 -0.49 -18.25
C GLY A 44 17.93 0.85 -17.52
N SER A 45 18.89 1.69 -17.91
CA SER A 45 19.03 3.05 -17.38
C SER A 45 17.92 3.95 -17.91
N VAL A 46 17.40 4.88 -17.09
CA VAL A 46 16.28 5.74 -17.46
C VAL A 46 16.71 7.21 -17.42
N ALA A 47 16.48 7.94 -18.52
CA ALA A 47 16.66 9.38 -18.52
C ALA A 47 15.48 10.06 -17.80
N MET A 48 15.77 10.69 -16.67
CA MET A 48 14.80 11.42 -15.86
C MET A 48 14.97 12.93 -16.06
N MET A 49 13.85 13.65 -16.10
CA MET A 49 13.82 15.10 -16.29
C MET A 49 13.11 15.81 -15.13
N CYS A 50 13.50 17.07 -14.93
CA CYS A 50 12.90 17.95 -13.93
C CYS A 50 11.40 18.15 -14.21
N PRO A 51 10.52 18.09 -13.19
CA PRO A 51 9.08 18.31 -13.35
C PRO A 51 8.73 19.69 -13.90
N ALA A 52 9.62 20.67 -13.75
CA ALA A 52 9.41 22.05 -14.21
C ALA A 52 9.85 22.31 -15.66
N ARG A 53 10.30 21.29 -16.40
CA ARG A 53 10.85 21.44 -17.75
C ARG A 53 10.09 20.62 -18.78
N GLY A 54 10.10 21.07 -20.04
CA GLY A 54 9.51 20.37 -21.18
C GLY A 54 7.98 20.39 -21.23
N PRO A 55 7.37 19.76 -22.26
CA PRO A 55 5.92 19.64 -22.38
C PRO A 55 5.34 18.82 -21.23
N GLY A 56 4.17 19.22 -20.72
CA GLY A 56 3.51 18.59 -19.55
C GLY A 56 4.20 18.87 -18.21
N ALA A 57 4.89 19.99 -18.07
CA ALA A 57 5.51 20.39 -16.80
C ALA A 57 4.45 20.54 -15.69
N THR A 58 4.64 19.82 -14.59
CA THR A 58 3.72 19.79 -13.45
C THR A 58 4.04 20.86 -12.40
N ALA A 59 5.25 21.41 -12.44
CA ALA A 59 5.73 22.40 -11.48
C ALA A 59 6.27 23.65 -12.20
N SER A 60 6.23 24.79 -11.51
CA SER A 60 6.88 26.04 -11.95
C SER A 60 8.09 26.29 -11.06
N CYS A 61 9.29 26.42 -11.65
CA CYS A 61 10.54 26.61 -10.90
C CYS A 61 11.23 27.89 -11.36
N PRO A 62 11.65 28.79 -10.45
CA PRO A 62 12.33 30.03 -10.81
C PRO A 62 13.73 29.81 -11.43
N LEU A 63 14.32 28.62 -11.29
CA LEU A 63 15.63 28.30 -11.87
C LEU A 63 15.58 27.98 -13.38
N VAL A 64 14.40 27.75 -13.94
CA VAL A 64 14.24 27.31 -15.33
C VAL A 64 13.90 28.53 -16.21
N ASN A 65 14.91 29.10 -16.87
CA ASN A 65 14.71 30.16 -17.85
C ASN A 65 13.86 29.66 -19.04
N GLY A 66 12.75 30.36 -19.34
CA GLY A 66 11.84 30.01 -20.43
C GLY A 66 10.95 28.78 -20.20
N GLY A 67 10.83 28.31 -18.94
CA GLY A 67 10.22 27.03 -18.58
C GLY A 67 8.69 26.98 -18.61
N CYS A 68 8.03 27.47 -19.66
CA CYS A 68 6.56 27.41 -19.75
C CYS A 68 6.08 27.05 -21.17
N GLY A 69 6.07 25.76 -21.53
CA GLY A 69 5.09 25.30 -22.52
C GLY A 69 3.66 25.47 -21.97
N PRO A 70 2.59 25.56 -22.78
CA PRO A 70 1.23 25.54 -22.26
C PRO A 70 1.04 24.32 -21.35
N SER A 71 0.56 24.54 -20.14
CA SER A 71 0.07 23.49 -19.25
C SER A 71 -1.42 23.74 -19.16
N ASP A 72 -2.22 22.74 -19.48
CA ASP A 72 -3.68 22.83 -19.37
C ASP A 72 -4.13 22.96 -17.89
N ASP A 73 -3.24 22.62 -16.94
CA ASP A 73 -3.43 22.75 -15.49
C ASP A 73 -2.59 23.88 -14.85
N ALA A 74 -3.10 24.44 -13.75
CA ALA A 74 -2.35 25.34 -12.87
C ALA A 74 -1.14 24.60 -12.25
N ARG A 75 0.06 25.01 -12.65
CA ARG A 75 1.32 24.38 -12.21
C ARG A 75 1.62 24.68 -10.75
N THR A 76 2.25 23.73 -10.06
CA THR A 76 2.64 23.90 -8.66
C THR A 76 3.90 24.75 -8.54
N PRO A 77 3.84 25.93 -7.93
CA PRO A 77 5.01 26.78 -7.77
C PRO A 77 6.00 26.20 -6.75
N ILE A 78 7.27 26.11 -7.15
CA ILE A 78 8.39 25.78 -6.27
C ILE A 78 8.95 27.10 -5.73
N PHE A 79 8.63 27.42 -4.48
CA PHE A 79 9.04 28.68 -3.84
C PHE A 79 10.50 28.67 -3.37
N ASP A 80 10.98 27.55 -2.82
CA ASP A 80 12.34 27.43 -2.29
C ASP A 80 13.16 26.43 -3.12
N PRO A 81 13.76 26.88 -4.23
CA PRO A 81 14.67 26.05 -5.01
C PRO A 81 16.03 25.88 -4.29
N PRO A 82 16.79 24.81 -4.58
CA PRO A 82 18.12 24.64 -4.02
C PRO A 82 19.04 25.83 -4.33
N LYS A 83 19.73 26.32 -3.29
CA LYS A 83 20.80 27.33 -3.40
C LYS A 83 21.87 26.86 -4.39
N GLU A 84 22.54 27.80 -5.04
CA GLU A 84 23.49 27.52 -6.13
C GLU A 84 24.55 26.46 -5.80
N ASN A 85 25.10 26.50 -4.59
CA ASN A 85 26.09 25.54 -4.09
C ASN A 85 25.54 24.14 -3.75
N LYS A 86 24.21 23.94 -3.79
CA LYS A 86 23.52 22.68 -3.48
C LYS A 86 22.69 22.17 -4.67
N ARG A 87 22.93 22.68 -5.88
CA ARG A 87 22.21 22.25 -7.08
C ARG A 87 22.82 20.97 -7.63
N ASP A 88 22.03 19.90 -7.66
CA ASP A 88 22.40 18.67 -8.36
C ASP A 88 22.30 18.81 -9.88
N LYS A 89 22.84 17.83 -10.60
CA LYS A 89 22.79 17.71 -12.06
C LYS A 89 21.37 17.85 -12.63
N ILE A 90 20.35 17.52 -11.85
CA ILE A 90 18.94 17.64 -12.28
C ILE A 90 18.47 19.09 -12.40
N CYS A 91 19.05 20.00 -11.62
CA CYS A 91 18.74 21.43 -11.65
C CYS A 91 19.64 22.19 -12.63
N THR A 92 20.87 21.73 -12.86
CA THR A 92 21.85 22.40 -13.73
C THR A 92 21.80 21.93 -15.18
N ASN A 93 21.55 20.64 -15.44
CA ASN A 93 21.51 20.12 -16.79
C ASN A 93 20.32 20.68 -17.57
N ALA A 94 20.53 20.93 -18.87
CA ALA A 94 19.53 21.49 -19.77
C ALA A 94 18.34 20.56 -20.06
N THR A 95 18.49 19.24 -19.95
CA THR A 95 17.47 18.31 -20.48
C THR A 95 17.12 17.16 -19.55
N SER A 96 18.09 16.38 -19.08
CA SER A 96 17.83 15.20 -18.25
C SER A 96 19.07 14.74 -17.47
N VAL A 97 18.85 13.83 -16.53
CA VAL A 97 19.87 13.06 -15.82
C VAL A 97 19.56 11.58 -16.02
N THR A 98 20.57 10.79 -16.34
CA THR A 98 20.44 9.33 -16.46
C THR A 98 20.50 8.70 -15.08
N VAL A 99 19.46 7.96 -14.69
CA VAL A 99 19.43 7.14 -13.49
C VAL A 99 19.77 5.70 -13.87
N PRO A 100 20.88 5.13 -13.35
CA PRO A 100 21.28 3.77 -13.67
C PRO A 100 20.33 2.75 -13.00
N ILE A 101 20.21 1.56 -13.59
CA ILE A 101 19.29 0.53 -13.11
C ILE A 101 19.64 0.07 -11.70
N GLU A 102 20.92 0.01 -11.34
CA GLU A 102 21.39 -0.43 -10.03
C GLU A 102 20.91 0.50 -8.92
N ALA A 103 20.86 1.81 -9.19
CA ALA A 103 20.34 2.80 -8.25
C ALA A 103 18.81 2.88 -8.26
N GLY A 104 18.19 2.74 -9.44
CA GLY A 104 16.76 2.90 -9.64
C GLY A 104 15.93 1.67 -9.27
N ALA A 105 16.43 0.45 -9.52
CA ALA A 105 15.63 -0.78 -9.49
C ALA A 105 15.02 -1.07 -8.11
N LYS A 106 15.74 -0.76 -7.02
CA LYS A 106 15.22 -0.95 -5.65
C LYS A 106 13.99 -0.08 -5.36
N LEU A 107 13.91 1.09 -5.98
CA LEU A 107 12.87 2.09 -5.75
C LEU A 107 11.86 2.16 -6.91
N ALA A 108 12.11 1.43 -7.99
CA ALA A 108 11.26 1.40 -9.17
C ALA A 108 9.93 0.70 -8.83
N GLN A 109 8.84 1.44 -9.00
CA GLN A 109 7.48 0.93 -8.88
C GLN A 109 6.68 1.43 -10.07
N ALA A 110 5.83 0.56 -10.63
CA ALA A 110 4.97 0.92 -11.76
C ALA A 110 3.89 1.95 -11.34
N ALA A 111 3.31 1.75 -10.16
CA ALA A 111 2.38 2.69 -9.54
C ALA A 111 3.06 3.40 -8.37
N GLN A 112 2.78 4.70 -8.22
CA GLN A 112 3.30 5.50 -7.11
C GLN A 112 2.77 4.98 -5.77
N TYR A 113 3.65 4.76 -4.80
CA TYR A 113 3.25 4.36 -3.45
C TYR A 113 2.21 5.32 -2.86
N GLY A 114 1.13 4.75 -2.32
CA GLY A 114 0.01 5.48 -1.73
C GLY A 114 -0.98 6.08 -2.73
N SER A 115 -0.76 5.91 -4.05
CA SER A 115 -1.78 6.23 -5.05
C SER A 115 -2.98 5.30 -4.92
N ASP A 116 -4.11 5.71 -5.49
CA ASP A 116 -5.32 4.89 -5.48
C ASP A 116 -5.13 3.58 -6.28
N GLU A 117 -4.49 3.68 -7.44
CA GLU A 117 -4.07 2.54 -8.28
C GLU A 117 -3.17 1.56 -7.50
N TRP A 118 -2.15 2.09 -6.81
CA TRP A 118 -1.27 1.28 -5.98
C TRP A 118 -2.06 0.57 -4.87
N SER A 119 -2.96 1.31 -4.20
CA SER A 119 -3.74 0.74 -3.10
C SER A 119 -4.69 -0.34 -3.58
N THR A 120 -5.30 -0.18 -4.76
CA THR A 120 -6.21 -1.15 -5.35
C THR A 120 -5.47 -2.43 -5.71
N MET A 121 -4.35 -2.32 -6.44
CA MET A 121 -3.51 -3.45 -6.82
C MET A 121 -2.96 -4.18 -5.59
N TYR A 122 -2.35 -3.44 -4.67
CA TYR A 122 -1.75 -4.01 -3.47
C TYR A 122 -2.78 -4.74 -2.60
N ASN A 123 -3.93 -4.11 -2.34
CA ASN A 123 -4.97 -4.73 -1.51
C ASN A 123 -5.54 -5.98 -2.18
N HIS A 124 -5.78 -5.94 -3.49
CA HIS A 124 -6.29 -7.10 -4.24
C HIS A 124 -5.32 -8.28 -4.16
N ASP A 125 -4.06 -8.06 -4.49
CA ASP A 125 -3.07 -9.14 -4.58
C ASP A 125 -2.73 -9.69 -3.19
N ARG A 126 -2.62 -8.79 -2.19
CA ARG A 126 -2.41 -9.18 -0.80
C ARG A 126 -3.55 -10.03 -0.26
N ASN A 127 -4.80 -9.59 -0.47
CA ASN A 127 -5.98 -10.34 -0.04
C ASN A 127 -6.06 -11.70 -0.73
N THR A 128 -5.63 -11.79 -1.98
CA THR A 128 -5.58 -13.07 -2.71
C THR A 128 -4.59 -14.04 -2.07
N ILE A 129 -3.37 -13.57 -1.76
CA ILE A 129 -2.34 -14.38 -1.07
C ILE A 129 -2.82 -14.77 0.33
N GLU A 130 -3.43 -13.85 1.07
CA GLU A 130 -3.98 -14.13 2.40
C GLU A 130 -5.13 -15.14 2.33
N GLY A 131 -5.98 -15.06 1.31
CA GLY A 131 -7.04 -16.04 1.05
C GLY A 131 -6.49 -17.43 0.75
N VAL A 132 -5.48 -17.55 -0.11
CA VAL A 132 -4.81 -18.83 -0.41
C VAL A 132 -4.13 -19.40 0.83
N ASN A 133 -3.42 -18.55 1.58
CA ASN A 133 -2.77 -18.96 2.82
C ASN A 133 -3.78 -19.41 3.87
N GLY A 134 -4.90 -18.69 4.02
CA GLY A 134 -5.99 -19.05 4.92
C GLY A 134 -6.61 -20.40 4.54
N PHE A 135 -6.85 -20.60 3.25
CA PHE A 135 -7.39 -21.86 2.72
C PHE A 135 -6.46 -23.05 3.00
N LEU A 136 -5.17 -22.94 2.70
CA LEU A 136 -4.19 -24.02 2.94
C LEU A 136 -3.89 -24.25 4.43
N LYS A 137 -4.04 -23.21 5.25
CA LYS A 137 -3.88 -23.29 6.70
C LYS A 137 -5.15 -23.74 7.40
N ASP A 138 -6.26 -23.95 6.71
CA ASP A 138 -7.48 -24.44 7.35
C ASP A 138 -7.22 -25.78 8.07
N GLY A 139 -7.37 -25.76 9.40
CA GLY A 139 -7.10 -26.90 10.26
C GLY A 139 -8.04 -28.07 10.03
N ALA A 140 -9.24 -27.81 9.47
CA ALA A 140 -10.18 -28.87 9.11
C ALA A 140 -9.70 -29.70 7.90
N HIS A 141 -8.94 -29.10 6.98
CA HIS A 141 -8.66 -29.69 5.65
C HIS A 141 -7.19 -30.03 5.43
N GLU A 142 -6.36 -29.10 4.94
CA GLU A 142 -4.93 -29.36 4.67
C GLU A 142 -4.08 -29.06 5.91
N GLY A 143 -4.36 -27.97 6.63
CA GLY A 143 -3.70 -27.66 7.91
C GLY A 143 -2.19 -27.55 7.78
N ILE A 144 -1.67 -26.92 6.72
CA ILE A 144 -0.23 -26.83 6.42
C ILE A 144 0.61 -26.13 7.51
N HIS A 145 0.01 -25.55 8.55
CA HIS A 145 0.77 -24.99 9.67
C HIS A 145 0.89 -25.99 10.83
N ILE A 146 0.10 -27.07 10.82
CA ILE A 146 0.03 -28.07 11.89
C ILE A 146 1.13 -29.10 11.67
N ALA A 147 2.14 -29.09 12.54
CA ALA A 147 3.28 -30.02 12.46
C ALA A 147 2.84 -31.50 12.57
N GLU A 148 1.77 -31.80 13.31
CA GLU A 148 1.26 -33.16 13.49
C GLU A 148 0.76 -33.81 12.19
N ARG A 149 0.44 -33.01 11.16
CA ARG A 149 0.09 -33.50 9.82
C ARG A 149 1.31 -33.78 8.94
N ARG A 150 2.51 -33.47 9.45
CA ARG A 150 3.80 -33.73 8.80
C ARG A 150 4.76 -34.35 9.81
N ARG A 151 4.44 -35.56 10.27
CA ARG A 151 5.24 -36.24 11.31
C ARG A 151 6.63 -36.68 10.86
N MET A 152 6.89 -36.74 9.55
CA MET A 152 8.21 -37.12 9.03
C MET A 152 9.26 -36.05 9.37
N ARG A 153 10.42 -36.48 9.87
CA ARG A 153 11.54 -35.58 10.18
C ARG A 153 12.44 -35.37 8.96
N GLY A 154 13.13 -34.23 8.91
CA GLY A 154 14.03 -33.86 7.80
C GLY A 154 13.40 -32.87 6.83
N SER A 155 14.21 -31.92 6.33
CA SER A 155 13.75 -30.83 5.47
C SER A 155 13.11 -31.35 4.17
N THR A 156 13.75 -32.31 3.50
CA THR A 156 13.24 -32.90 2.25
C THR A 156 11.88 -33.57 2.44
N ALA A 157 11.71 -34.34 3.51
CA ALA A 157 10.43 -35.01 3.81
C ALA A 157 9.33 -33.99 4.15
N GLN A 158 9.67 -32.91 4.85
CA GLN A 158 8.74 -31.79 5.12
C GLN A 158 8.32 -31.09 3.82
N PHE A 159 9.25 -30.82 2.91
CA PHE A 159 8.94 -30.24 1.60
C PHE A 159 7.99 -31.12 0.79
N LEU A 160 8.25 -32.44 0.75
CA LEU A 160 7.36 -33.38 0.06
C LEU A 160 5.94 -33.36 0.63
N MET A 161 5.81 -33.38 1.96
CA MET A 161 4.49 -33.34 2.61
C MET A 161 3.77 -32.01 2.38
N ILE A 162 4.49 -30.89 2.42
CA ILE A 162 3.94 -29.58 2.06
C ILE A 162 3.44 -29.59 0.61
N ALA A 163 4.22 -30.12 -0.32
CA ALA A 163 3.83 -30.21 -1.73
C ALA A 163 2.55 -31.04 -1.90
N MET A 164 2.45 -32.20 -1.25
CA MET A 164 1.23 -33.02 -1.27
C MET A 164 0.02 -32.28 -0.71
N LEU A 165 0.16 -31.56 0.42
CA LEU A 165 -0.91 -30.76 1.01
C LEU A 165 -1.37 -29.62 0.09
N VAL A 166 -0.44 -28.98 -0.61
CA VAL A 166 -0.77 -27.93 -1.60
C VAL A 166 -1.54 -28.54 -2.78
N VAL A 167 -1.11 -29.70 -3.29
CA VAL A 167 -1.80 -30.41 -4.37
C VAL A 167 -3.22 -30.81 -3.95
N THR A 168 -3.40 -31.36 -2.74
CA THR A 168 -4.74 -31.71 -2.23
C THR A 168 -5.63 -30.47 -2.08
N GLY A 169 -5.08 -29.35 -1.61
CA GLY A 169 -5.81 -28.08 -1.53
C GLY A 169 -6.24 -27.57 -2.91
N ASN A 170 -5.36 -27.64 -3.89
CA ASN A 170 -5.69 -27.26 -5.26
C ASN A 170 -6.77 -28.17 -5.86
N LEU A 171 -6.70 -29.48 -5.61
CA LEU A 171 -7.72 -30.42 -6.07
C LEU A 171 -9.10 -30.12 -5.46
N ARG A 172 -9.14 -29.85 -4.15
CA ARG A 172 -10.38 -29.45 -3.45
C ARG A 172 -10.96 -28.15 -4.02
N LYS A 173 -10.10 -27.17 -4.33
CA LYS A 173 -10.53 -25.91 -4.95
C LYS A 173 -11.14 -26.14 -6.34
N LEU A 174 -10.55 -27.03 -7.13
CA LEU A 174 -11.10 -27.43 -8.45
C LEU A 174 -12.41 -28.21 -8.32
N GLN A 175 -12.52 -29.10 -7.34
CA GLN A 175 -13.76 -29.84 -7.05
C GLN A 175 -14.89 -28.87 -6.69
N ASN A 176 -14.66 -27.94 -5.76
CA ASN A 176 -15.65 -26.93 -5.39
C ASN A 176 -16.08 -26.08 -6.59
N PHE A 177 -15.13 -25.68 -7.43
CA PHE A 177 -15.42 -24.92 -8.64
C PHE A 177 -16.25 -25.72 -9.64
N ARG A 178 -15.88 -26.98 -9.87
CA ARG A 178 -16.65 -27.90 -10.72
C ARG A 178 -18.07 -28.04 -10.20
N ASP A 179 -18.22 -28.35 -8.91
CA ASP A 179 -19.50 -28.59 -8.28
C ASP A 179 -20.39 -27.34 -8.36
N GLU A 180 -19.82 -26.15 -8.15
CA GLU A 180 -20.48 -24.86 -8.33
C GLU A 180 -20.92 -24.60 -9.79
N MET A 181 -20.15 -25.03 -10.78
CA MET A 181 -20.50 -24.88 -12.20
C MET A 181 -21.53 -25.90 -12.67
N THR A 182 -21.53 -27.11 -12.09
CA THR A 182 -22.47 -28.19 -12.45
C THR A 182 -23.78 -28.16 -11.66
N ALA A 183 -23.78 -27.50 -10.50
CA ALA A 183 -25.01 -27.26 -9.78
C ALA A 183 -25.89 -26.32 -10.62
N ASN A 184 -27.06 -26.79 -11.07
CA ASN A 184 -28.12 -25.93 -11.60
C ASN A 184 -28.62 -25.07 -10.43
N PRO A 185 -28.13 -23.84 -10.28
CA PRO A 185 -28.44 -23.10 -9.08
C PRO A 185 -29.81 -22.45 -9.31
N SER A 186 -30.75 -22.64 -8.39
CA SER A 186 -32.04 -21.91 -8.44
C SER A 186 -31.87 -20.39 -8.32
N VAL A 187 -30.66 -19.95 -7.98
CA VAL A 187 -30.23 -18.58 -7.72
C VAL A 187 -29.04 -18.29 -8.63
N SER A 188 -29.07 -17.19 -9.37
CA SER A 188 -27.98 -16.87 -10.31
C SER A 188 -26.65 -16.64 -9.56
N ARG A 189 -25.53 -16.75 -10.27
CA ARG A 189 -24.21 -16.43 -9.70
C ARG A 189 -24.15 -14.97 -9.23
N ASP A 190 -24.77 -14.07 -9.99
CA ASP A 190 -24.84 -12.65 -9.67
C ASP A 190 -25.59 -12.41 -8.35
N ASP A 191 -26.67 -13.14 -8.10
CA ASP A 191 -27.42 -13.05 -6.83
C ASP A 191 -26.60 -13.57 -5.64
N ARG A 192 -25.79 -14.63 -5.83
CA ARG A 192 -24.90 -15.16 -4.79
C ARG A 192 -23.76 -14.18 -4.48
N ASP A 193 -23.18 -13.57 -5.52
CA ASP A 193 -22.15 -12.56 -5.37
C ASP A 193 -22.70 -11.30 -4.70
N ALA A 194 -23.92 -10.87 -5.06
CA ALA A 194 -24.63 -9.78 -4.40
C ALA A 194 -24.90 -10.09 -2.92
N ALA A 195 -25.30 -11.33 -2.59
CA ALA A 195 -25.49 -11.75 -1.20
C ALA A 195 -24.17 -11.78 -0.42
N GLN A 196 -23.08 -12.26 -1.01
CA GLN A 196 -21.74 -12.19 -0.38
C GLN A 196 -21.28 -10.75 -0.16
N LEU A 197 -21.47 -9.87 -1.15
CA LEU A 197 -21.16 -8.46 -1.07
C LEU A 197 -21.96 -7.78 0.04
N ALA A 198 -23.27 -8.06 0.14
CA ALA A 198 -24.13 -7.55 1.20
C ALA A 198 -23.68 -8.03 2.59
N ALA A 199 -23.34 -9.32 2.74
CA ALA A 199 -22.81 -9.88 3.99
C ALA A 199 -21.44 -9.29 4.36
N ARG A 200 -20.57 -9.01 3.38
CA ARG A 200 -19.29 -8.31 3.59
C ARG A 200 -19.51 -6.86 4.00
N LYS A 201 -20.43 -6.15 3.35
CA LYS A 201 -20.82 -4.77 3.67
C LYS A 201 -21.36 -4.68 5.10
N LYS A 202 -22.29 -5.57 5.48
CA LYS A 202 -22.80 -5.70 6.85
C LYS A 202 -21.69 -5.97 7.88
N ARG A 203 -20.70 -6.82 7.54
CA ARG A 203 -19.54 -7.05 8.41
C ARG A 203 -18.64 -5.82 8.56
N ARG A 204 -18.46 -5.03 7.49
CA ARG A 204 -17.66 -3.80 7.51
C ARG A 204 -18.34 -2.67 8.28
N GLU A 205 -19.66 -2.55 8.15
CA GLU A 205 -20.46 -1.53 8.84
C GLU A 205 -20.71 -1.87 10.31
N ASN A 206 -20.44 -3.11 10.73
CA ASN A 206 -20.52 -3.50 12.12
C ASN A 206 -19.33 -2.96 12.93
N ASN A 207 -19.46 -1.72 13.40
CA ASN A 207 -18.46 -0.96 14.19
C ASN A 207 -18.24 -1.51 15.63
N THR A 208 -18.81 -2.67 15.96
CA THR A 208 -18.69 -3.28 17.30
C THR A 208 -17.51 -4.26 17.42
N ARG A 209 -16.78 -4.53 16.34
CA ARG A 209 -15.50 -5.25 16.42
C ARG A 209 -14.38 -4.29 16.79
N ILE A 210 -14.36 -3.88 18.05
CA ILE A 210 -13.13 -3.42 18.70
C ILE A 210 -12.17 -4.61 18.63
N ALA A 211 -11.00 -4.45 18.00
CA ALA A 211 -10.04 -5.54 17.95
C ALA A 211 -9.60 -5.88 19.39
N PRO A 212 -9.27 -7.14 19.71
CA PRO A 212 -8.91 -7.52 21.09
C PRO A 212 -7.77 -6.67 21.70
N TRP A 213 -6.91 -6.07 20.87
CA TRP A 213 -5.84 -5.15 21.28
C TRP A 213 -6.30 -3.69 21.47
N ASP A 214 -7.40 -3.26 20.85
CA ASP A 214 -7.99 -1.92 21.05
C ASP A 214 -8.67 -1.80 22.42
N ASN A 215 -9.11 -2.92 23.00
CA ASN A 215 -9.55 -3.00 24.41
C ASN A 215 -8.42 -2.69 25.40
N PHE A 216 -7.15 -2.84 25.02
CA PHE A 216 -6.01 -2.56 25.90
C PHE A 216 -5.80 -1.05 26.07
N SER A 217 -5.91 -0.27 24.98
CA SER A 217 -5.80 1.19 25.02
C SER A 217 -6.97 1.83 25.79
N ALA A 218 -8.19 1.33 25.57
CA ALA A 218 -9.37 1.79 26.32
C ALA A 218 -9.26 1.46 27.82
N LYS A 219 -8.83 0.23 28.16
CA LYS A 219 -8.64 -0.22 29.54
C LYS A 219 -7.52 0.56 30.24
N ASN A 220 -6.38 0.78 29.56
CA ASN A 220 -5.29 1.59 30.11
C ASN A 220 -5.70 3.05 30.30
N LYS A 221 -6.49 3.63 29.38
CA LYS A 221 -7.01 4.99 29.52
C LYS A 221 -7.96 5.11 30.72
N GLU A 222 -8.77 4.08 30.96
CA GLU A 222 -9.66 4.03 32.12
C GLU A 222 -8.87 3.84 33.43
N GLU A 223 -7.84 2.98 33.43
CA GLU A 223 -6.91 2.78 34.54
C GLU A 223 -6.07 4.04 34.84
N ASP A 224 -5.62 4.76 33.81
CA ASP A 224 -4.91 6.04 33.90
C ASP A 224 -5.81 7.15 34.46
N LEU A 225 -7.09 7.20 34.04
CA LEU A 225 -8.08 8.14 34.57
C LEU A 225 -8.44 7.83 36.04
N LEU A 226 -8.51 6.55 36.41
CA LEU A 226 -8.70 6.11 37.79
C LEU A 226 -7.47 6.41 38.65
N ALA A 227 -6.26 6.26 38.11
CA ALA A 227 -5.01 6.62 38.77
C ALA A 227 -4.87 8.14 38.95
N ALA A 228 -5.34 8.94 37.99
CA ALA A 228 -5.40 10.40 38.09
C ALA A 228 -6.38 10.84 39.19
N LYS A 229 -7.58 10.25 39.25
CA LYS A 229 -8.56 10.53 40.32
C LYS A 229 -8.08 10.15 41.72
N LYS A 230 -7.18 9.16 41.85
CA LYS A 230 -6.55 8.80 43.14
C LYS A 230 -5.44 9.78 43.57
N LYS A 231 -4.90 10.56 42.63
CA LYS A 231 -3.81 11.52 42.89
C LYS A 231 -4.29 12.88 43.40
N ASP A 232 -5.57 13.19 43.22
CA ASP A 232 -6.18 14.38 43.77
C ASP A 232 -6.74 14.06 45.18
N PRO A 233 -6.07 14.46 46.27
CA PRO A 233 -6.67 14.30 47.60
C PRO A 233 -7.94 15.17 47.69
N PRO A 234 -8.99 14.71 48.40
CA PRO A 234 -10.17 15.53 48.60
C PRO A 234 -9.76 16.85 49.28
N ALA A 235 -10.10 17.96 48.64
CA ALA A 235 -9.89 19.30 49.19
C ALA A 235 -10.65 19.40 50.52
N ASN A 236 -9.90 19.42 51.62
CA ASN A 236 -10.45 19.52 52.96
C ASN A 236 -10.88 20.96 53.21
N LYS A 237 -12.19 21.21 53.26
CA LYS A 237 -12.84 22.34 53.94
C LYS A 237 -14.19 21.89 54.47
#